data_AF-A0A7K1NSP8-F1
#
_entry.id   AF-A0A7K1NSP8-F1
#
_cell.length_a   1.000
_cell.length_b   1.000
_cell.length_c   1.000
_cell.angle_alpha   90.00
_cell.angle_beta   90.00
_cell.angle_gamma   90.00
#
_symmetry.space_group_name_H-M   'P 1'
#
loop_
_entity.id
_entity.type
_entity.pdbx_description
1 polymer ?
#
loop_
_entity_poly.entity_id
_entity_poly.type
_entity_poly.pdbx_seq_one_letter_code
_entity_poly.pdbx_strand_id
1 'polypeptide(L)'
;MSAAETAPVDDQTRESGKLLKRVPGRARPQKEALREFEKAVAELRQRYQPVFWPLFVPEPKDMFRWRVQLECGCTYEVYTHGEDKYPDDRRYLDPIARCRLPGGEYWCPTDHGPAQKPYRDIVEWVDRKITEFPADPEESEYDWMDAETWAKIRKPGPHSSAFWRVKLACGHYEQVCSDVDWKPEDGPKLVSEERIAEIRREFEEIWNPEGRTGWPHESPERDHIRKMIELRWPRPDPKRDCFTCTRARRITGYQRIGWLVPKTNPAPASSANLDRKKVEARLAAAEAEVRKLRKQLDDGKDA
;
A
#
# COMPACT_ATOMS: atom_id res chain seq x y z
N MET A 1 10.51 -13.00 -29.50
CA MET A 1 9.45 -12.04 -29.84
C MET A 1 9.32 -11.08 -28.68
N SER A 2 9.48 -9.78 -28.95
CA SER A 2 9.71 -8.73 -27.96
C SER A 2 8.65 -8.69 -26.87
N ALA A 3 9.12 -8.61 -25.62
CA ALA A 3 8.31 -8.20 -24.49
C ALA A 3 7.84 -6.76 -24.75
N ALA A 4 6.56 -6.61 -25.11
CA ALA A 4 5.93 -5.31 -25.09
C ALA A 4 5.82 -4.91 -23.61
N GLU A 5 6.67 -3.98 -23.19
CA GLU A 5 6.45 -3.19 -21.98
C GLU A 5 5.10 -2.49 -22.12
N THR A 6 4.08 -3.04 -21.48
CA THR A 6 2.84 -2.32 -21.23
C THR A 6 3.14 -1.24 -20.21
N ALA A 7 3.42 -0.04 -20.72
CA ALA A 7 3.54 1.16 -19.92
C ALA A 7 2.30 1.30 -19.02
N PRO A 8 2.45 1.66 -17.73
CA PRO A 8 1.29 1.94 -16.90
C PRO A 8 0.53 3.09 -17.54
N VAL A 9 -0.79 2.94 -17.69
CA VAL A 9 -1.68 4.07 -17.98
C VAL A 9 -1.45 5.10 -16.88
N ASP A 10 -0.70 6.11 -17.27
CA ASP A 10 -0.21 7.15 -16.40
C ASP A 10 -1.35 8.17 -16.32
N ASP A 11 -1.88 8.36 -15.13
CA ASP A 11 -2.88 9.39 -14.79
C ASP A 11 -2.17 10.76 -14.82
N GLN A 12 -1.64 11.12 -16.00
CA GLN A 12 -0.82 12.31 -16.27
C GLN A 12 -1.57 13.63 -16.10
N THR A 13 -2.83 13.58 -15.68
CA THR A 13 -3.66 14.75 -15.36
C THR A 13 -3.59 15.17 -13.88
N ARG A 14 -2.92 14.41 -13.01
CA ARG A 14 -2.73 14.82 -11.62
C ARG A 14 -1.54 15.77 -11.49
N GLU A 15 -1.83 17.05 -11.34
CA GLU A 15 -0.85 18.03 -10.85
C GLU A 15 -0.42 17.64 -9.42
N SER A 16 0.79 17.11 -9.30
CA SER A 16 1.40 16.74 -8.02
C SER A 16 1.47 17.94 -7.06
N GLY A 17 1.29 17.68 -5.76
CA GLY A 17 1.34 18.73 -4.75
C GLY A 17 0.01 19.47 -4.47
N LYS A 18 -1.06 19.24 -5.26
CA LYS A 18 -2.37 19.90 -5.08
C LYS A 18 -3.04 19.62 -3.74
N LEU A 19 -2.71 18.50 -3.10
CA LEU A 19 -3.33 18.06 -1.86
C LEU A 19 -2.57 18.55 -0.60
N LEU A 20 -1.60 19.46 -0.76
CA LEU A 20 -0.93 20.11 0.36
C LEU A 20 -1.93 20.90 1.20
N LYS A 21 -2.12 20.47 2.46
CA LYS A 21 -2.98 21.17 3.42
C LYS A 21 -2.59 20.84 4.85
N ARG A 22 -3.16 21.58 5.80
CA ARG A 22 -3.05 21.22 7.23
C ARG A 22 -3.88 19.96 7.49
N VAL A 23 -3.26 18.93 8.04
CA VAL A 23 -3.92 17.65 8.33
C VAL A 23 -4.25 17.55 9.83
N PRO A 24 -5.48 17.15 10.24
CA PRO A 24 -5.90 17.13 11.64
C PRO A 24 -5.05 16.24 12.55
N GLY A 25 -4.75 16.67 13.78
CA GLY A 25 -3.99 15.94 14.82
C GLY A 25 -2.50 16.33 14.91
N ARG A 26 -1.64 15.49 15.50
CA ARG A 26 -0.20 15.77 15.68
C ARG A 26 0.68 14.71 15.02
N ALA A 27 1.86 15.14 14.59
CA ALA A 27 2.90 14.23 14.16
C ALA A 27 3.47 13.47 15.36
N ARG A 28 3.85 12.21 15.15
CA ARG A 28 4.54 11.38 16.13
C ARG A 28 5.91 11.96 16.44
N PRO A 29 6.43 11.75 17.66
CA PRO A 29 7.81 12.08 18.00
C PRO A 29 8.78 11.46 16.99
N GLN A 30 9.75 12.24 16.53
CA GLN A 30 10.71 11.79 15.51
C GLN A 30 11.46 10.52 15.92
N LYS A 31 11.84 10.41 17.20
CA LYS A 31 12.53 9.22 17.74
C LYS A 31 11.69 7.95 17.61
N GLU A 32 10.38 8.06 17.81
CA GLU A 32 9.46 6.92 17.68
C GLU A 32 9.27 6.52 16.22
N ALA A 33 9.07 7.51 15.33
CA ALA A 33 8.98 7.29 13.90
C ALA A 33 10.24 6.62 13.33
N LEU A 34 11.43 7.07 13.77
CA LEU A 34 12.71 6.48 13.39
C LEU A 34 12.83 5.02 13.86
N ARG A 35 12.49 4.74 15.12
CA ARG A 35 12.53 3.38 15.68
C ARG A 35 11.63 2.41 14.90
N GLU A 36 10.41 2.82 14.57
CA GLU A 36 9.50 1.99 13.76
C GLU A 36 10.03 1.77 12.34
N PHE A 37 10.57 2.83 11.72
CA PHE A 37 11.18 2.75 10.39
C PHE A 37 12.35 1.78 10.37
N GLU A 38 13.26 1.87 11.36
CA GLU A 38 14.41 0.97 11.50
C GLU A 38 13.98 -0.48 11.71
N LYS A 39 12.90 -0.72 12.48
CA LYS A 39 12.32 -2.06 12.62
C LYS A 39 11.84 -2.62 11.27
N ALA A 40 11.08 -1.84 10.51
CA ALA A 40 10.61 -2.25 9.19
C ALA A 40 11.76 -2.47 8.20
N VAL A 41 12.81 -1.65 8.26
CA VAL A 41 14.03 -1.82 7.47
C VAL A 41 14.79 -3.09 7.86
N ALA A 42 14.86 -3.44 9.15
CA ALA A 42 15.49 -4.68 9.59
C ALA A 42 14.76 -5.91 9.04
N GLU A 43 13.43 -5.92 9.09
CA GLU A 43 12.60 -6.97 8.46
C GLU A 43 12.82 -7.04 6.95
N LEU A 44 13.01 -5.90 6.28
CA LEU A 44 13.29 -5.85 4.85
C LEU A 44 14.68 -6.40 4.53
N ARG A 45 15.70 -6.09 5.35
CA ARG A 45 17.07 -6.61 5.19
C ARG A 45 17.15 -8.12 5.30
N GLN A 46 16.27 -8.76 6.09
CA GLN A 46 16.18 -10.23 6.15
C GLN A 46 15.74 -10.86 4.83
N ARG A 47 15.07 -10.10 3.95
CA ARG A 47 14.56 -10.59 2.65
C ARG A 47 15.58 -10.48 1.51
N TYR A 48 16.62 -9.66 1.67
CA TYR A 48 17.58 -9.35 0.62
C TYR A 48 19.01 -9.59 1.07
N GLN A 49 19.84 -10.14 0.18
CA GLN A 49 21.28 -10.23 0.44
C GLN A 49 21.90 -8.81 0.58
N PRO A 50 22.96 -8.64 1.40
CA PRO A 50 23.57 -7.34 1.67
C PRO A 50 23.96 -6.53 0.43
N VAL A 51 24.41 -7.19 -0.64
CA VAL A 51 24.78 -6.55 -1.90
C VAL A 51 23.61 -5.79 -2.55
N PHE A 52 22.37 -6.20 -2.28
CA PHE A 52 21.17 -5.58 -2.84
C PHE A 52 20.58 -4.49 -1.94
N TRP A 53 21.09 -4.31 -0.72
CA TRP A 53 20.54 -3.30 0.21
C TRP A 53 20.54 -1.88 -0.36
N PRO A 54 21.59 -1.37 -1.04
CA PRO A 54 21.58 -0.02 -1.59
C PRO A 54 20.46 0.24 -2.61
N LEU A 55 19.89 -0.82 -3.21
CA LEU A 55 18.85 -0.71 -4.23
C LEU A 55 17.44 -0.83 -3.66
N PHE A 56 17.24 -1.68 -2.65
CA PHE A 56 15.90 -2.02 -2.16
C PHE A 56 15.61 -1.57 -0.73
N VAL A 57 16.65 -1.30 0.07
CA VAL A 57 16.50 -0.97 1.48
C VAL A 57 16.68 0.54 1.66
N PRO A 58 15.61 1.27 2.02
CA PRO A 58 15.69 2.71 2.16
C PRO A 58 16.54 3.11 3.38
N GLU A 59 17.37 4.14 3.22
CA GLU A 59 18.14 4.71 4.34
C GLU A 59 17.33 5.80 5.06
N PRO A 60 17.33 5.84 6.41
CA PRO A 60 16.54 6.82 7.16
C PRO A 60 16.81 8.28 6.80
N LYS A 61 18.05 8.63 6.41
CA LYS A 61 18.46 10.00 6.03
C LYS A 61 17.82 10.49 4.73
N ASP A 62 17.39 9.57 3.86
CA ASP A 62 16.80 9.89 2.56
C ASP A 62 15.28 9.96 2.62
N MET A 63 14.70 9.64 3.78
CA MET A 63 13.27 9.58 3.97
C MET A 63 12.71 10.91 4.48
N PHE A 64 11.69 11.41 3.79
CA PHE A 64 10.89 12.53 4.22
C PHE A 64 9.57 12.06 4.83
N ARG A 65 9.18 12.68 5.93
CA ARG A 65 7.96 12.36 6.69
C ARG A 65 6.81 13.23 6.23
N TRP A 66 5.71 12.57 5.93
CA TRP A 66 4.44 13.21 5.59
C TRP A 66 3.36 12.73 6.54
N ARG A 67 2.36 13.58 6.71
CA ARG A 67 1.09 13.19 7.31
C ARG A 67 0.03 13.20 6.23
N VAL A 68 -0.66 12.08 6.02
CA VAL A 68 -1.72 11.95 5.02
C VAL A 68 -3.07 11.88 5.71
N GLN A 69 -4.07 12.52 5.12
CA GLN A 69 -5.48 12.35 5.45
C GLN A 69 -6.14 11.52 4.37
N LEU A 70 -6.87 10.50 4.78
CA LEU A 70 -7.63 9.63 3.88
C LEU A 70 -9.08 10.11 3.78
N GLU A 71 -9.80 9.68 2.74
CA GLU A 71 -11.22 10.01 2.55
C GLU A 71 -12.13 9.49 3.67
N CYS A 72 -11.72 8.43 4.39
CA CYS A 72 -12.39 7.95 5.59
C CYS A 72 -12.12 8.81 6.85
N GLY A 73 -11.37 9.91 6.72
CA GLY A 73 -11.00 10.81 7.81
C GLY A 73 -9.77 10.36 8.62
N CYS A 74 -9.37 9.09 8.51
CA CYS A 74 -8.16 8.60 9.17
C CYS A 74 -6.91 9.36 8.72
N THR A 75 -5.96 9.49 9.64
CA THR A 75 -4.70 10.19 9.40
C THR A 75 -3.53 9.26 9.73
N TYR A 76 -2.57 9.18 8.82
CA TYR A 76 -1.38 8.34 8.98
C TYR A 76 -0.12 9.12 8.67
N GLU A 77 1.01 8.66 9.21
CA GLU A 77 2.31 9.12 8.75
C GLU A 77 2.87 8.16 7.71
N VAL A 78 3.41 8.72 6.63
CA VAL A 78 4.03 7.97 5.54
C VAL A 78 5.39 8.56 5.21
N TYR A 79 6.24 7.76 4.57
CA TYR A 79 7.61 8.15 4.23
C TYR A 79 7.82 8.10 2.72
N THR A 80 8.45 9.12 2.14
CA THR A 80 8.86 9.13 0.72
C THR A 80 10.37 9.36 0.61
N HIS A 81 10.97 8.98 -0.52
CA HIS A 81 12.36 9.34 -0.81
C HIS A 81 12.42 10.80 -1.22
N GLY A 82 12.95 11.65 -0.34
CA GLY A 82 13.00 13.09 -0.55
C GLY A 82 11.69 13.85 -0.35
N GLU A 83 11.79 15.17 -0.30
CA GLU A 83 10.69 16.10 -0.01
C GLU A 83 9.85 16.52 -1.23
N ASP A 84 10.34 16.21 -2.43
CA ASP A 84 9.68 16.52 -3.71
C ASP A 84 8.85 15.35 -4.24
N LYS A 85 8.85 14.21 -3.54
CA LYS A 85 8.01 13.06 -3.86
C LYS A 85 6.77 13.09 -2.98
N TYR A 86 5.64 13.43 -3.57
CA TYR A 86 4.40 13.59 -2.83
C TYR A 86 3.73 12.24 -2.54
N PRO A 87 3.00 12.10 -1.41
CA PRO A 87 2.31 10.87 -1.07
C PRO A 87 1.30 10.39 -2.14
N ASP A 88 0.67 11.30 -2.88
CA ASP A 88 -0.32 10.97 -3.89
C ASP A 88 0.26 10.46 -5.22
N ASP A 89 1.53 10.74 -5.51
CA ASP A 89 2.21 10.16 -6.67
C ASP A 89 2.61 8.69 -6.40
N ARG A 90 2.62 8.26 -5.13
CA ARG A 90 3.09 6.95 -4.73
C ARG A 90 2.02 5.88 -4.94
N ARG A 91 2.45 4.73 -5.45
CA ARG A 91 1.67 3.49 -5.46
C ARG A 91 2.02 2.64 -4.22
N TYR A 92 1.18 2.73 -3.20
CA TYR A 92 1.36 1.95 -1.98
C TYR A 92 1.11 0.46 -2.24
N LEU A 93 1.67 -0.40 -1.38
CA LEU A 93 1.45 -1.83 -1.50
C LEU A 93 0.10 -2.18 -0.87
N ASP A 94 -0.71 -2.95 -1.58
CA ASP A 94 -1.81 -3.71 -1.01
C ASP A 94 -1.23 -4.95 -0.32
N PRO A 95 -1.33 -5.09 1.01
CA PRO A 95 -0.78 -6.23 1.73
C PRO A 95 -1.49 -7.56 1.41
N ILE A 96 -2.71 -7.53 0.87
CA ILE A 96 -3.52 -8.73 0.58
C ILE A 96 -3.27 -9.20 -0.84
N ALA A 97 -3.58 -8.38 -1.84
CA ALA A 97 -3.33 -8.74 -3.23
C ALA A 97 -1.82 -8.74 -3.59
N ARG A 98 -0.97 -8.22 -2.70
CA ARG A 98 0.48 -7.99 -2.92
C ARG A 98 0.76 -7.19 -4.19
N CYS A 99 -0.22 -6.39 -4.62
CA CYS A 99 -0.16 -5.54 -5.79
C CYS A 99 -0.02 -4.08 -5.39
N ARG A 100 0.43 -3.25 -6.32
CA ARG A 100 0.52 -1.80 -6.11
C ARG A 100 -0.87 -1.19 -6.26
N LEU A 101 -1.32 -0.45 -5.25
CA LEU A 101 -2.55 0.34 -5.33
C LEU A 101 -2.43 1.41 -6.42
N PRO A 102 -3.56 1.85 -7.00
CA PRO A 102 -3.62 3.07 -7.81
C PRO A 102 -2.93 4.25 -7.11
N GLY A 103 -2.36 5.16 -7.92
CA GLY A 103 -1.76 6.40 -7.40
C GLY A 103 -2.78 7.21 -6.59
N GLY A 104 -2.34 7.73 -5.45
CA GLY A 104 -3.19 8.50 -4.56
C GLY A 104 -4.04 7.66 -3.61
N GLU A 105 -3.90 6.34 -3.60
CA GLU A 105 -4.56 5.45 -2.64
C GLU A 105 -3.61 4.90 -1.60
N TYR A 106 -4.13 4.73 -0.38
CA TYR A 106 -3.40 4.19 0.75
C TYR A 106 -4.22 3.09 1.43
N TRP A 107 -3.55 2.07 1.93
CA TRP A 107 -4.18 1.00 2.69
C TRP A 107 -4.50 1.47 4.12
N CYS A 108 -5.78 1.68 4.43
CA CYS A 108 -6.22 2.06 5.77
C CYS A 108 -6.28 0.82 6.70
N PRO A 109 -5.42 0.71 7.73
CA PRO A 109 -5.47 -0.40 8.68
C PRO A 109 -6.64 -0.30 9.67
N THR A 110 -7.23 0.89 9.84
CA THR A 110 -8.36 1.07 10.76
C THR A 110 -9.55 0.25 10.28
N ASP A 111 -10.18 -0.46 11.23
CA ASP A 111 -11.45 -1.11 10.99
C ASP A 111 -12.57 -0.07 10.98
N HIS A 112 -13.29 0.00 9.86
CA HIS A 112 -14.44 0.88 9.68
C HIS A 112 -15.76 0.12 9.79
N GLY A 113 -15.72 -1.08 10.38
CA GLY A 113 -16.85 -2.01 10.42
C GLY A 113 -16.95 -2.82 9.12
N PRO A 114 -18.06 -3.54 8.92
CA PRO A 114 -18.28 -4.32 7.72
C PRO A 114 -18.35 -3.39 6.52
N ALA A 115 -17.23 -3.24 5.83
CA ALA A 115 -17.20 -2.55 4.55
C ALA A 115 -18.06 -3.34 3.56
N GLN A 116 -18.94 -2.64 2.85
CA GLN A 116 -19.60 -3.26 1.71
C GLN A 116 -18.53 -3.74 0.74
N LYS A 117 -18.52 -5.04 0.45
CA LYS A 117 -17.64 -5.62 -0.56
C LYS A 117 -18.21 -5.25 -1.92
N PRO A 118 -17.62 -4.28 -2.65
CA PRO A 118 -18.20 -3.91 -3.91
C PRO A 118 -17.80 -4.97 -4.94
N TYR A 119 -18.78 -5.64 -5.52
CA TYR A 119 -18.55 -6.44 -6.71
C TYR A 119 -18.14 -5.52 -7.87
N ARG A 120 -16.96 -5.75 -8.44
CA ARG A 120 -16.41 -4.99 -9.56
C ARG A 120 -16.26 -5.89 -10.77
N ASP A 121 -16.55 -5.35 -11.94
CA ASP A 121 -16.31 -6.03 -13.21
C ASP A 121 -14.82 -6.27 -13.42
N ILE A 122 -14.48 -7.43 -13.99
CA ILE A 122 -13.15 -7.71 -14.50
C ILE A 122 -13.00 -6.95 -15.81
N VAL A 123 -11.99 -6.07 -15.89
CA VAL A 123 -11.71 -5.25 -17.08
C VAL A 123 -10.47 -5.70 -17.84
N GLU A 124 -9.60 -6.50 -17.22
CA GLU A 124 -8.36 -6.96 -17.83
C GLU A 124 -7.94 -8.31 -17.24
N TRP A 125 -7.50 -9.24 -18.10
CA TRP A 125 -6.86 -10.50 -17.73
C TRP A 125 -5.36 -10.35 -17.98
N VAL A 126 -4.54 -10.38 -16.92
CA VAL A 126 -3.18 -9.81 -16.96
C VAL A 126 -2.14 -10.90 -17.18
N ASP A 127 -2.04 -11.83 -16.25
CA ASP A 127 -1.15 -12.98 -16.34
C ASP A 127 -1.82 -14.23 -15.81
N ARG A 128 -1.31 -15.36 -16.30
CA ARG A 128 -1.82 -16.70 -16.02
C ARG A 128 -0.70 -17.52 -15.42
N LYS A 129 -1.00 -18.16 -14.29
CA LYS A 129 -0.14 -19.16 -13.67
C LYS A 129 -0.91 -20.47 -13.55
N ILE A 130 -0.36 -21.55 -14.11
CA ILE A 130 -0.86 -22.90 -13.85
C ILE A 130 -0.23 -23.37 -12.55
N THR A 131 -1.05 -23.87 -11.64
CA THR A 131 -0.60 -24.53 -10.42
C THR A 131 -1.09 -25.96 -10.43
N GLU A 132 -0.17 -26.89 -10.16
CA GLU A 132 -0.45 -28.31 -10.00
C GLU A 132 -0.74 -28.58 -8.52
N PHE A 133 -1.76 -29.38 -8.26
CA PHE A 133 -2.17 -29.81 -6.94
C PHE A 133 -2.12 -31.33 -6.86
N PRO A 134 -1.76 -31.89 -5.69
CA PRO A 134 -1.93 -33.31 -5.44
C PRO A 134 -3.44 -33.68 -5.50
N ALA A 135 -3.72 -34.98 -5.41
CA ALA A 135 -5.08 -35.42 -5.14
C ALA A 135 -5.57 -34.82 -3.81
N ASP A 136 -6.82 -34.39 -3.79
CA ASP A 136 -7.48 -33.97 -2.56
C ASP A 136 -7.62 -35.17 -1.61
N PRO A 137 -7.52 -34.96 -0.28
CA PRO A 137 -7.63 -36.04 0.70
C PRO A 137 -8.99 -36.75 0.62
N GLU A 138 -9.02 -38.02 1.03
CA GLU A 138 -10.26 -38.81 1.02
C GLU A 138 -11.28 -38.27 2.03
N GLU A 139 -10.81 -37.87 3.20
CA GLU A 139 -11.60 -37.19 4.23
C GLU A 139 -11.42 -35.66 4.13
N SER A 140 -12.48 -34.91 4.44
CA SER A 140 -12.44 -33.45 4.49
C SER A 140 -11.58 -33.00 5.67
N GLU A 141 -10.65 -32.09 5.43
CA GLU A 141 -9.92 -31.40 6.50
C GLU A 141 -10.74 -30.25 7.13
N TYR A 142 -11.94 -29.98 6.60
CA TYR A 142 -12.82 -28.91 7.06
C TYR A 142 -13.95 -29.45 7.93
N ASP A 143 -13.95 -29.07 9.21
CA ASP A 143 -14.94 -29.48 10.22
C ASP A 143 -16.40 -29.12 9.87
N TRP A 144 -16.60 -28.11 9.01
CA TRP A 144 -17.91 -27.62 8.61
C TRP A 144 -18.49 -28.35 7.38
N MET A 145 -17.73 -29.27 6.76
CA MET A 145 -18.13 -29.97 5.56
C MET A 145 -18.31 -31.47 5.83
N ASP A 146 -19.52 -31.98 5.56
CA ASP A 146 -19.80 -33.40 5.69
C ASP A 146 -19.17 -34.22 4.55
N ALA A 147 -19.03 -35.53 4.79
CA ALA A 147 -18.37 -36.45 3.86
C ALA A 147 -19.09 -36.55 2.50
N GLU A 148 -20.42 -36.40 2.46
CA GLU A 148 -21.18 -36.48 1.21
C GLU A 148 -20.92 -35.25 0.35
N THR A 149 -20.94 -34.06 0.95
CA THR A 149 -20.62 -32.79 0.29
C THR A 149 -19.16 -32.78 -0.19
N TRP A 150 -18.22 -33.25 0.63
CA TRP A 150 -16.81 -33.37 0.25
C TRP A 150 -16.63 -34.31 -0.95
N ALA A 151 -17.25 -35.48 -0.92
CA ALA A 151 -17.18 -36.44 -2.03
C ALA A 151 -17.68 -35.88 -3.37
N LYS A 152 -18.60 -34.92 -3.35
CA LYS A 152 -19.12 -34.25 -4.57
C LYS A 152 -18.14 -33.24 -5.17
N ILE A 153 -17.27 -32.63 -4.37
CA ILE A 153 -16.38 -31.54 -4.83
C ILE A 153 -14.90 -31.93 -4.94
N ARG A 154 -14.46 -32.93 -4.16
CA ARG A 154 -13.06 -33.35 -4.11
C ARG A 154 -12.53 -33.83 -5.46
N LYS A 155 -11.25 -33.63 -5.71
CA LYS A 155 -10.50 -34.13 -6.86
C LYS A 155 -9.66 -35.35 -6.44
N PRO A 156 -10.13 -36.58 -6.69
CA PRO A 156 -9.45 -37.80 -6.23
C PRO A 156 -8.10 -38.07 -6.90
N GLY A 157 -7.76 -37.34 -7.96
CA GLY A 157 -6.48 -37.44 -8.65
C GLY A 157 -5.75 -36.10 -8.70
N PRO A 158 -4.44 -36.11 -8.99
CA PRO A 158 -3.69 -34.87 -9.25
C PRO A 158 -4.39 -34.03 -10.31
N HIS A 159 -4.45 -32.73 -10.08
CA HIS A 159 -5.16 -31.82 -10.95
C HIS A 159 -4.41 -30.50 -11.10
N SER A 160 -4.81 -29.71 -12.08
CA SER A 160 -4.22 -28.41 -12.35
C SER A 160 -5.30 -27.38 -12.50
N SER A 161 -5.03 -26.16 -12.02
CA SER A 161 -5.91 -25.02 -12.21
C SER A 161 -5.13 -23.83 -12.74
N ALA A 162 -5.76 -23.04 -13.61
CA ALA A 162 -5.20 -21.79 -14.06
C ALA A 162 -5.64 -20.66 -13.11
N PHE A 163 -4.67 -19.97 -12.53
CA PHE A 163 -4.90 -18.78 -11.72
C PHE A 163 -4.53 -17.56 -12.55
N TRP A 164 -5.52 -16.71 -12.76
CA TRP A 164 -5.36 -15.45 -13.45
C TRP A 164 -5.25 -14.33 -12.45
N ARG A 165 -4.26 -13.46 -12.65
CA ARG A 165 -4.31 -12.12 -12.08
C ARG A 165 -5.20 -11.26 -12.97
N VAL A 166 -6.26 -10.70 -12.40
CA VAL A 166 -7.21 -9.84 -13.12
C VAL A 166 -7.20 -8.44 -12.56
N LYS A 167 -7.42 -7.44 -13.41
CA LYS A 167 -7.67 -6.06 -13.00
C LYS A 167 -9.17 -5.82 -12.96
N LEU A 168 -9.63 -5.24 -11.88
CA LEU A 168 -11.03 -4.88 -11.68
C LEU A 168 -11.28 -3.43 -12.12
N ALA A 169 -12.54 -3.08 -12.38
CA ALA A 169 -12.95 -1.75 -12.80
C ALA A 169 -12.55 -0.62 -11.82
N CYS A 170 -12.33 -0.95 -10.54
CA CYS A 170 -11.81 -0.01 -9.54
C CYS A 170 -10.28 0.23 -9.65
N GLY A 171 -9.57 -0.50 -10.51
CA GLY A 171 -8.12 -0.43 -10.67
C GLY A 171 -7.33 -1.36 -9.75
N HIS A 172 -7.99 -2.09 -8.83
CA HIS A 172 -7.35 -3.11 -7.98
C HIS A 172 -7.23 -4.45 -8.70
N TYR A 173 -6.39 -5.33 -8.16
CA TYR A 173 -6.12 -6.64 -8.71
C TYR A 173 -6.67 -7.73 -7.80
N GLU A 174 -7.17 -8.81 -8.40
CA GLU A 174 -7.63 -10.01 -7.70
C GLU A 174 -7.16 -11.27 -8.44
N GLN A 175 -7.34 -12.42 -7.81
CA GLN A 175 -7.08 -13.72 -8.42
C GLN A 175 -8.39 -14.41 -8.81
N VAL A 176 -8.42 -14.97 -10.02
CA VAL A 176 -9.55 -15.77 -10.53
C VAL A 176 -9.04 -17.13 -10.97
N CYS A 177 -9.74 -18.19 -10.56
CA CYS A 177 -9.45 -19.55 -10.95
C CYS A 177 -10.29 -19.95 -12.17
N SER A 178 -9.70 -20.64 -13.13
CA SER A 178 -10.37 -21.22 -14.29
C SER A 178 -9.82 -22.62 -14.59
N ASP A 179 -10.52 -23.33 -15.49
CA ASP A 179 -9.96 -24.51 -16.14
C ASP A 179 -8.66 -24.15 -16.87
N VAL A 180 -7.76 -25.13 -17.03
CA VAL A 180 -6.44 -24.91 -17.63
C VAL A 180 -6.56 -24.53 -19.11
N ASP A 181 -7.48 -25.12 -19.84
CA ASP A 181 -7.68 -24.88 -21.28
C ASP A 181 -8.42 -23.57 -21.59
N TRP A 182 -9.11 -23.00 -20.60
CA TRP A 182 -9.88 -21.76 -20.76
C TRP A 182 -8.97 -20.54 -20.98
N LYS A 183 -9.36 -19.69 -21.94
CA LYS A 183 -8.79 -18.35 -22.17
C LYS A 183 -9.91 -17.29 -22.26
N PRO A 184 -9.59 -16.01 -22.00
CA PRO A 184 -10.59 -14.93 -22.02
C PRO A 184 -11.43 -14.86 -23.31
N GLU A 185 -10.84 -15.21 -24.44
CA GLU A 185 -11.50 -15.19 -25.76
C GLU A 185 -12.58 -16.26 -25.92
N ASP A 186 -12.54 -17.33 -25.13
CA ASP A 186 -13.57 -18.38 -25.16
C ASP A 186 -14.89 -17.89 -24.53
N GLY A 187 -14.83 -16.82 -23.73
CA GLY A 187 -15.94 -16.35 -22.92
C GLY A 187 -16.27 -17.32 -21.77
N PRO A 188 -17.20 -16.94 -20.88
CA PRO A 188 -17.57 -17.79 -19.75
C PRO A 188 -18.39 -19.01 -20.19
N LYS A 189 -18.16 -20.15 -19.56
CA LYS A 189 -19.04 -21.32 -19.64
C LYS A 189 -20.34 -21.00 -18.90
N LEU A 190 -21.48 -21.22 -19.54
CA LEU A 190 -22.81 -20.96 -18.97
C LEU A 190 -23.48 -22.27 -18.56
N VAL A 191 -24.24 -22.22 -17.46
CA VAL A 191 -25.09 -23.33 -16.99
C VAL A 191 -26.31 -23.48 -17.89
N SER A 192 -26.81 -24.71 -18.08
CA SER A 192 -28.02 -24.98 -18.88
C SER A 192 -29.26 -24.25 -18.33
N GLU A 193 -30.26 -24.00 -19.18
CA GLU A 193 -31.52 -23.36 -18.77
C GLU A 193 -32.27 -24.18 -17.68
N GLU A 194 -32.26 -25.51 -17.83
CA GLU A 194 -32.88 -26.40 -16.84
C GLU A 194 -32.18 -26.29 -15.48
N ARG A 195 -30.85 -26.37 -15.46
CA ARG A 195 -30.09 -26.30 -14.21
C ARG A 195 -30.13 -24.92 -13.57
N ILE A 196 -30.17 -23.84 -14.36
CA ILE A 196 -30.29 -22.49 -13.77
C ILE A 196 -31.67 -22.25 -13.15
N ALA A 197 -32.73 -22.85 -13.70
CA ALA A 197 -34.05 -22.82 -13.11
C ALA A 197 -34.10 -23.60 -11.78
N GLU A 198 -33.41 -24.75 -11.69
CA GLU A 198 -33.22 -25.47 -10.43
C GLU A 198 -32.48 -24.63 -9.39
N ILE A 199 -31.32 -24.08 -9.75
CA ILE A 199 -30.50 -23.22 -8.88
C ILE A 199 -31.32 -22.03 -8.38
N ARG A 200 -32.13 -21.41 -9.25
CA ARG A 200 -33.00 -20.30 -8.86
C ARG A 200 -33.97 -20.70 -7.74
N ARG A 201 -34.66 -21.84 -7.89
CA ARG A 201 -35.58 -22.35 -6.86
C ARG A 201 -34.87 -22.68 -5.56
N GLU A 202 -33.70 -23.34 -5.65
CA GLU A 202 -32.87 -23.68 -4.47
C GLU A 202 -32.50 -22.40 -3.69
N PHE A 203 -32.07 -21.33 -4.36
CA PHE A 203 -31.78 -20.05 -3.69
C PHE A 203 -33.02 -19.35 -3.15
N GLU A 204 -34.16 -19.39 -3.86
CA GLU A 204 -35.42 -18.81 -3.37
C GLU A 204 -35.93 -19.52 -2.10
N GLU A 205 -35.76 -20.84 -2.01
CA GLU A 205 -36.06 -21.63 -0.82
C GLU A 205 -35.12 -21.28 0.35
N ILE A 206 -33.81 -21.19 0.09
CA ILE A 206 -32.81 -20.78 1.10
C ILE A 206 -33.09 -19.37 1.63
N TRP A 207 -33.50 -18.46 0.75
CA TRP A 207 -33.81 -17.08 1.12
C TRP A 207 -35.21 -16.89 1.72
N ASN A 208 -36.02 -17.94 1.81
CA ASN A 208 -37.32 -17.86 2.45
C ASN A 208 -37.12 -17.51 3.94
N PRO A 209 -37.72 -16.42 4.44
CA PRO A 209 -37.59 -15.99 5.84
C PRO A 209 -37.99 -17.07 6.86
N GLU A 210 -38.83 -18.04 6.48
CA GLU A 210 -39.23 -19.17 7.33
C GLU A 210 -38.18 -20.31 7.36
N GLY A 211 -37.22 -20.33 6.42
CA GLY A 211 -36.37 -21.48 6.12
C GLY A 211 -34.99 -21.51 6.80
N ARG A 212 -34.38 -20.35 7.13
CA ARG A 212 -33.10 -20.25 7.89
C ARG A 212 -32.82 -18.79 8.28
N THR A 213 -32.86 -18.48 9.57
CA THR A 213 -32.47 -17.18 10.15
C THR A 213 -30.95 -17.00 10.09
N GLY A 214 -30.41 -16.56 8.95
CA GLY A 214 -28.97 -16.34 8.83
C GLY A 214 -28.54 -15.32 7.78
N TRP A 215 -29.39 -15.04 6.78
CA TRP A 215 -29.06 -14.13 5.70
C TRP A 215 -29.96 -12.88 5.72
N PRO A 216 -29.39 -11.67 5.60
CA PRO A 216 -30.17 -10.45 5.46
C PRO A 216 -31.14 -10.52 4.27
N HIS A 217 -32.34 -9.94 4.42
CA HIS A 217 -33.33 -9.89 3.33
C HIS A 217 -32.76 -9.20 2.08
N GLU A 218 -31.89 -8.21 2.24
CA GLU A 218 -31.18 -7.54 1.16
C GLU A 218 -29.71 -7.40 1.54
N SER A 219 -28.82 -7.86 0.67
CA SER A 219 -27.38 -7.69 0.81
C SER A 219 -26.71 -7.63 -0.58
N PRO A 220 -25.56 -6.94 -0.71
CA PRO A 220 -24.80 -6.92 -1.96
C PRO A 220 -24.47 -8.32 -2.50
N GLU A 221 -24.24 -9.29 -1.62
CA GLU A 221 -24.02 -10.70 -1.97
C GLU A 221 -25.28 -11.33 -2.56
N ARG A 222 -26.46 -11.09 -1.97
CA ARG A 222 -27.73 -11.60 -2.51
C ARG A 222 -28.02 -11.01 -3.90
N ASP A 223 -27.82 -9.72 -4.09
CA ASP A 223 -28.00 -9.05 -5.38
C ASP A 223 -27.01 -9.57 -6.43
N HIS A 224 -25.78 -9.84 -6.02
CA HIS A 224 -24.79 -10.46 -6.89
C HIS A 224 -25.20 -11.88 -7.32
N ILE A 225 -25.66 -12.72 -6.39
CA ILE A 225 -26.14 -14.07 -6.69
C ILE A 225 -27.31 -14.02 -7.67
N ARG A 226 -28.30 -13.14 -7.45
CA ARG A 226 -29.41 -12.93 -8.39
C ARG A 226 -28.91 -12.59 -9.79
N LYS A 227 -27.96 -11.65 -9.87
CA LYS A 227 -27.32 -11.30 -11.14
C LYS A 227 -26.59 -12.49 -11.79
N MET A 228 -25.90 -13.33 -11.01
CA MET A 228 -25.25 -14.53 -11.56
C MET A 228 -26.28 -15.52 -12.09
N ILE A 229 -27.41 -15.71 -11.41
CA ILE A 229 -28.52 -16.56 -11.87
C ILE A 229 -29.08 -16.04 -13.20
N GLU A 230 -29.34 -14.73 -13.30
CA GLU A 230 -29.83 -14.09 -14.53
C GLU A 230 -28.87 -14.25 -15.71
N LEU A 231 -27.56 -14.26 -15.44
CA LEU A 231 -26.51 -14.46 -16.44
C LEU A 231 -26.18 -15.93 -16.71
N ARG A 232 -26.99 -16.88 -16.23
CA ARG A 232 -26.76 -18.33 -16.34
C ARG A 232 -25.46 -18.81 -15.72
N TRP A 233 -25.12 -18.22 -14.57
CA TRP A 233 -23.99 -18.56 -13.71
C TRP A 233 -22.66 -18.71 -14.46
N PRO A 234 -22.18 -17.62 -15.08
CA PRO A 234 -20.98 -17.64 -15.92
C PRO A 234 -19.74 -18.11 -15.15
N ARG A 235 -18.94 -19.03 -15.73
CA ARG A 235 -17.65 -19.45 -15.18
C ARG A 235 -16.50 -19.26 -16.18
N PRO A 236 -15.47 -18.48 -15.84
CA PRO A 236 -15.30 -17.69 -14.61
C PRO A 236 -16.33 -16.56 -14.45
N ASP A 237 -16.59 -16.16 -13.20
CA ASP A 237 -17.49 -15.04 -12.91
C ASP A 237 -16.96 -13.73 -13.53
N PRO A 238 -17.79 -12.91 -14.17
CA PRO A 238 -17.38 -11.64 -14.79
C PRO A 238 -17.11 -10.53 -13.76
N LYS A 239 -17.46 -10.78 -12.49
CA LYS A 239 -17.30 -9.85 -11.37
C LYS A 239 -16.61 -10.54 -10.21
N ARG A 240 -15.86 -9.76 -9.44
CA ARG A 240 -15.26 -10.20 -8.17
C ARG A 240 -15.55 -9.21 -7.06
N ASP A 241 -15.72 -9.71 -5.85
CA ASP A 241 -15.70 -8.88 -4.66
C ASP A 241 -14.30 -8.32 -4.46
N CYS A 242 -14.14 -7.00 -4.57
CA CYS A 242 -12.83 -6.40 -4.39
C CYS A 242 -12.56 -6.20 -2.91
N PHE A 243 -11.77 -7.10 -2.30
CA PHE A 243 -11.44 -6.94 -0.88
C PHE A 243 -10.59 -5.69 -0.66
N THR A 244 -9.72 -5.34 -1.60
CA THR A 244 -8.88 -4.13 -1.52
C THR A 244 -9.71 -2.86 -1.34
N CYS A 245 -10.85 -2.70 -2.04
CA CYS A 245 -11.74 -1.55 -1.89
C CYS A 245 -12.25 -1.36 -0.45
N THR A 246 -12.33 -2.42 0.34
CA THR A 246 -12.77 -2.33 1.73
C THR A 246 -11.78 -1.56 2.62
N ARG A 247 -10.50 -1.49 2.22
CA ARG A 247 -9.40 -0.91 3.00
C ARG A 247 -8.66 0.22 2.29
N ALA A 248 -8.54 0.17 0.97
CA ALA A 248 -7.93 1.21 0.18
C ALA A 248 -8.78 2.48 0.25
N ARG A 249 -8.13 3.60 0.56
CA ARG A 249 -8.77 4.91 0.67
C ARG A 249 -7.97 5.94 -0.11
N ARG A 250 -8.66 6.85 -0.78
CA ARG A 250 -8.00 7.96 -1.45
C ARG A 250 -7.38 8.92 -0.43
N ILE A 251 -6.18 9.38 -0.73
CA ILE A 251 -5.51 10.48 -0.03
C ILE A 251 -6.23 11.76 -0.44
N THR A 252 -6.78 12.47 0.54
CA THR A 252 -7.49 13.75 0.34
C THR A 252 -6.68 14.96 0.80
N GLY A 253 -5.52 14.72 1.40
CA GLY A 253 -4.61 15.77 1.85
C GLY A 253 -3.32 15.23 2.42
N TYR A 254 -2.25 16.03 2.36
CA TYR A 254 -1.04 15.76 3.11
C TYR A 254 -0.33 17.01 3.60
N GLN A 255 0.41 16.83 4.69
CA GLN A 255 1.19 17.86 5.35
C GLN A 255 2.65 17.43 5.43
N ARG A 256 3.56 18.34 5.07
CA ARG A 256 5.01 18.17 5.30
C ARG A 256 5.30 18.16 6.81
N ILE A 257 6.04 17.16 7.28
CA ILE A 257 6.55 17.12 8.66
C ILE A 257 8.03 17.49 8.66
N GLY A 258 8.83 16.87 7.79
CA GLY A 258 10.28 17.08 7.71
C GLY A 258 11.05 15.79 7.48
N TRP A 259 12.37 15.88 7.42
CA TRP A 259 13.25 14.72 7.25
C TRP A 259 13.17 13.76 8.44
N LEU A 260 13.20 12.45 8.17
CA LEU A 260 13.14 11.42 9.20
C LEU A 260 14.37 11.49 10.12
N VAL A 261 15.55 11.70 9.53
CA VAL A 261 16.76 12.13 10.25
C VAL A 261 17.01 13.59 9.86
N PRO A 262 17.19 14.52 10.82
CA PRO A 262 17.45 15.91 10.47
C PRO A 262 18.69 15.99 9.60
N LYS A 263 18.59 16.66 8.45
CA LYS A 263 19.78 17.03 7.70
C LYS A 263 20.57 18.01 8.55
N THR A 264 21.78 17.65 8.95
CA THR A 264 22.77 18.63 9.39
C THR A 264 23.00 19.54 8.19
N ASN A 265 22.40 20.73 8.20
CA ASN A 265 22.82 21.75 7.26
C ASN A 265 24.34 21.90 7.45
N PRO A 266 25.15 21.87 6.36
CA PRO A 266 26.54 22.24 6.50
C PRO A 266 26.57 23.57 7.22
N ALA A 267 27.34 23.65 8.32
CA ALA A 267 27.45 24.86 9.10
C ALA A 267 27.68 26.03 8.11
N PRO A 268 26.93 27.13 8.21
CA PRO A 268 27.17 28.27 7.33
C PRO A 268 28.66 28.57 7.43
N ALA A 269 29.37 28.55 6.28
CA ALA A 269 30.79 28.81 6.24
C ALA A 269 31.05 30.05 7.10
N SER A 270 31.91 29.93 8.12
CA SER A 270 32.15 31.07 9.01
C SER A 270 32.51 32.24 8.11
N SER A 271 31.69 33.29 8.12
CA SER A 271 31.95 34.44 7.27
C SER A 271 33.31 34.96 7.72
N ALA A 272 34.32 34.92 6.86
CA ALA A 272 35.69 35.35 7.17
C ALA A 272 35.76 36.78 7.77
N ASN A 273 34.71 37.59 7.54
CA ASN A 273 34.51 38.90 8.15
C ASN A 273 34.31 38.89 9.68
N LEU A 274 33.70 37.85 10.26
CA LEU A 274 33.57 37.71 11.72
C LEU A 274 34.91 37.35 12.37
N ASP A 275 35.76 36.60 11.66
CA ASP A 275 37.11 36.25 12.13
C ASP A 275 38.08 37.43 12.05
N ARG A 276 38.02 38.25 10.98
CA ARG A 276 38.86 39.46 10.88
C ARG A 276 38.62 40.45 12.02
N LYS A 277 37.36 40.75 12.36
CA LYS A 277 37.03 41.64 13.48
C LYS A 277 37.51 41.10 14.83
N LYS A 278 37.44 39.78 15.03
CA LYS A 278 37.96 39.14 16.25
C LYS A 278 39.48 39.22 16.33
N VAL A 279 40.17 39.04 15.21
CA VAL A 279 41.63 39.18 15.12
C VAL A 279 42.06 40.63 15.35
N GLU A 280 41.38 41.60 14.75
CA GLU A 280 41.62 43.04 14.97
C GLU A 280 41.39 43.43 16.44
N ALA A 281 40.33 42.94 17.07
CA ALA A 281 40.07 43.18 18.50
C ALA A 281 41.16 42.58 19.41
N ARG A 282 41.64 41.37 19.10
CA ARG A 282 42.75 40.73 19.83
C ARG A 282 44.07 41.47 19.66
N LEU A 283 44.34 41.98 18.45
CA LEU A 283 45.52 42.79 18.17
C LEU A 283 45.48 44.10 18.95
N ALA A 284 44.35 44.82 18.92
CA ALA A 284 44.18 46.06 19.66
C ALA A 284 44.33 45.87 21.18
N ALA A 285 43.82 44.77 21.73
CA ALA A 285 44.00 44.42 23.14
C ALA A 285 45.48 44.16 23.48
N ALA A 286 46.18 43.39 22.64
CA ALA A 286 47.61 43.13 22.81
C ALA A 286 48.45 44.41 22.72
N GLU A 287 48.13 45.32 21.79
CA GLU A 287 48.81 46.62 21.66
C GLU A 287 48.54 47.55 22.85
N ALA A 288 47.33 47.50 23.43
CA ALA A 288 47.02 48.23 24.66
C ALA A 288 47.82 47.70 25.86
N GLU A 289 47.97 46.37 25.95
CA GLU A 289 48.73 45.73 27.00
C GLU A 289 50.22 46.02 26.89
N VAL A 290 50.79 46.00 25.67
CA VAL A 290 52.18 46.42 25.43
C VAL A 290 52.40 47.88 25.84
N ARG A 291 51.47 48.79 25.52
CA ARG A 291 51.57 50.19 25.96
C ARG A 291 51.55 50.33 27.48
N LYS A 292 50.69 49.55 28.15
CA LYS A 292 50.62 49.53 29.62
C LYS A 292 51.92 49.02 30.25
N LEU A 293 52.49 47.93 29.71
CA LEU A 293 53.75 47.36 30.18
C LEU A 293 54.94 48.30 29.93
N ARG A 294 54.99 48.98 28.78
CA ARG A 294 56.00 50.01 28.51
C ARG A 294 55.93 51.16 29.51
N LYS A 295 54.73 51.65 29.81
CA LYS A 295 54.55 52.69 30.83
C LYS A 295 55.03 52.23 32.21
N GLN A 296 54.78 50.98 32.58
CA GLN A 296 55.30 50.42 33.85
C GLN A 296 56.83 50.26 33.86
N LEU A 297 57.46 50.03 32.71
CA LEU A 297 58.92 49.99 32.59
C LEU A 297 59.55 51.39 32.63
N ASP A 298 58.86 52.41 32.12
CA ASP A 298 59.30 53.80 32.17
C ASP A 298 59.09 54.38 33.59
N ASP A 299 57.94 54.12 34.21
CA ASP A 299 57.64 54.53 35.59
C ASP A 299 58.51 53.78 36.63
N GLY A 300 59.08 52.64 36.27
CA GLY A 300 60.00 51.85 37.10
C GLY A 300 61.48 52.18 36.93
N LYS A 301 61.84 53.15 36.07
CA LYS A 301 63.22 53.61 35.85
C LYS A 301 63.61 54.88 36.61
N ASP A 302 62.64 55.51 37.30
CA ASP A 302 62.86 56.72 38.12
C ASP A 302 62.77 56.44 39.65
N ALA A 303 63.06 55.20 40.07
CA ALA A 303 63.20 54.80 41.48
C ALA A 303 64.64 54.47 41.84
#